data_AF-A0A9X0DB80-F1
#
_entry.id   AF-A0A9X0DB80-F1
#
_cell.length_a   1.000
_cell.length_b   1.000
_cell.length_c   1.000
_cell.angle_alpha   90.00
_cell.angle_beta   90.00
_cell.angle_gamma   90.00
#
_symmetry.space_group_name_H-M   'P 1'
#
loop_
_entity.id
_entity.type
_entity.pdbx_description
1 polymer ?
#
loop_
_entity_poly.entity_id
_entity_poly.type
_entity_poly.pdbx_seq_one_letter_code
_entity_poly.pdbx_strand_id
1 'polypeptide(L)'
;MHYLAGNGRLAEVSLPQAPANGLGSVPPPIRIAQRMKLEPSQLEGVIRRMQSDKDHCLLLALPCGRDPLDVHTQTRALKSGFINYLQQKQAAGIINVARPGSTQPSYVLHIFPPCDFAQEHLARVSPDLLDSAADSGHLMVVVASV
;
A
#
# COMPACT_ATOMS: atom_id res chain seq x y z
N MET A 1 7.40 2.42 -3.99
CA MET A 1 6.24 1.52 -4.19
C MET A 1 6.33 1.02 -5.62
N HIS A 2 6.27 -0.29 -5.81
CA HIS A 2 6.36 -0.95 -7.11
C HIS A 2 4.96 -1.26 -7.62
N TYR A 3 4.66 -0.89 -8.86
CA TYR A 3 3.40 -1.25 -9.49
C TYR A 3 3.39 -2.74 -9.85
N LEU A 4 2.28 -3.42 -9.57
CA LEU A 4 2.09 -4.84 -9.86
C LEU A 4 0.96 -5.10 -10.86
N ALA A 5 -0.23 -4.50 -10.67
CA ALA A 5 -1.40 -4.74 -11.51
C ALA A 5 -2.45 -3.60 -11.44
N GLY A 6 -3.43 -3.63 -12.35
CA GLY A 6 -4.55 -2.68 -12.41
C GLY A 6 -4.21 -1.36 -13.10
N ASN A 7 -4.88 -0.27 -12.72
CA ASN A 7 -4.75 1.04 -13.34
C ASN A 7 -3.68 1.91 -12.64
N GLY A 8 -2.46 1.93 -13.19
CA GLY A 8 -1.34 2.72 -12.66
C GLY A 8 -1.64 4.21 -12.44
N ARG A 9 -2.57 4.81 -13.22
CA ARG A 9 -2.96 6.22 -13.04
C ARG A 9 -3.61 6.48 -11.69
N LEU A 10 -4.27 5.49 -11.08
CA LEU A 10 -4.82 5.64 -9.74
C LEU A 10 -3.73 5.90 -8.71
N ALA A 11 -2.55 5.30 -8.85
CA ALA A 11 -1.42 5.59 -7.98
C ALA A 11 -0.94 7.03 -8.15
N GLU A 12 -0.84 7.53 -9.39
CA GLU A 12 -0.39 8.89 -9.69
C GLU A 12 -1.28 9.97 -9.09
N VAL A 13 -2.61 9.78 -9.13
CA VAL A 13 -3.59 10.77 -8.64
C VAL A 13 -3.93 10.62 -7.16
N SER A 14 -3.69 9.46 -6.57
CA SER A 14 -4.02 9.18 -5.16
C SER A 14 -2.82 9.34 -4.22
N LEU A 15 -1.60 9.09 -4.69
CA LEU A 15 -0.40 9.20 -3.86
C LEU A 15 0.10 10.64 -3.82
N PRO A 16 0.62 11.11 -2.67
CA PRO A 16 1.23 12.43 -2.61
C PRO A 16 2.44 12.51 -3.53
N GLN A 17 2.44 13.50 -4.43
CA GLN A 17 3.56 13.73 -5.33
C GLN A 17 4.64 14.59 -4.66
N ALA A 18 5.89 14.36 -5.04
CA ALA A 18 6.98 15.24 -4.66
C ALA A 18 6.72 16.64 -5.27
N PRO A 19 6.91 17.74 -4.54
CA PRO A 19 6.74 19.08 -5.08
C PRO A 19 7.70 19.30 -6.27
N ALA A 20 7.16 19.83 -7.37
CA ALA A 20 7.82 19.95 -8.66
C ALA A 20 9.12 20.80 -8.66
N ASN A 21 9.37 21.58 -7.60
CA ASN A 21 10.42 22.60 -7.56
C ASN A 21 11.68 22.19 -6.78
N GLY A 22 11.87 20.93 -6.43
CA GLY A 22 13.08 20.47 -5.73
C GLY A 22 13.58 19.14 -6.25
N LEU A 23 14.67 19.15 -7.03
CA LEU A 23 15.49 17.95 -7.23
C LEU A 23 15.86 17.39 -5.84
N GLY A 24 15.29 16.25 -5.46
CA GLY A 24 15.54 15.60 -4.17
C GLY A 24 14.48 15.82 -3.08
N SER A 25 13.34 16.44 -3.40
CA SER A 25 12.24 16.53 -2.43
C SER A 25 11.55 15.18 -2.22
N VAL A 26 11.58 14.66 -0.99
CA VAL A 26 10.81 13.47 -0.60
C VAL A 26 9.32 13.83 -0.59
N PRO A 27 8.42 13.02 -1.20
CA PRO A 27 6.98 13.24 -1.09
C PRO A 27 6.54 13.23 0.38
N PRO A 28 5.50 14.00 0.75
CA PRO A 28 5.07 14.06 2.14
C PRO A 28 4.61 12.69 2.64
N PRO A 29 4.78 12.39 3.94
CA PRO A 29 4.47 11.08 4.48
C PRO A 29 2.97 10.79 4.42
N ILE A 30 2.66 9.57 4.03
CA ILE A 30 1.30 9.05 4.01
C ILE A 30 0.91 8.61 5.43
N ARG A 31 -0.25 9.06 5.93
CA ARG A 31 -0.72 8.75 7.30
C ARG A 31 -1.90 7.78 7.28
N ILE A 32 -1.75 6.67 7.98
CA ILE A 32 -2.83 5.71 8.21
C ILE A 32 -3.73 6.25 9.33
N ALA A 33 -4.91 6.73 8.97
CA ALA A 33 -5.86 7.30 9.93
C ALA A 33 -6.94 6.29 10.37
N GLN A 34 -7.18 5.26 9.56
CA GLN A 34 -8.23 4.28 9.79
C GLN A 34 -7.68 2.86 9.61
N ARG A 35 -8.45 1.87 10.05
CA ARG A 35 -8.15 0.46 9.84
C ARG A 35 -9.41 -0.31 9.52
N MET A 36 -9.28 -1.30 8.65
CA MET A 36 -10.34 -2.25 8.27
C MET A 36 -9.93 -3.62 8.80
N LYS A 37 -10.81 -4.33 9.49
CA LYS A 37 -10.51 -5.68 9.96
C LYS A 37 -10.36 -6.65 8.79
N LEU A 38 -9.49 -7.64 8.93
CA LEU A 38 -9.29 -8.73 7.96
C LEU A 38 -10.38 -9.81 8.13
N GLU A 39 -11.65 -9.40 8.09
CA GLU A 39 -12.79 -10.30 8.13
C GLU A 39 -13.24 -10.64 6.69
N PRO A 40 -13.75 -11.85 6.42
CA PRO A 40 -14.11 -12.28 5.06
C PRO A 40 -15.01 -11.30 4.31
N SER A 41 -16.02 -10.73 4.98
CA SER A 41 -16.94 -9.74 4.39
C SER A 41 -16.26 -8.46 3.92
N GLN A 42 -15.21 -8.02 4.62
CA GLN A 42 -14.43 -6.85 4.23
C GLN A 42 -13.49 -7.17 3.06
N LEU A 43 -12.86 -8.35 3.10
CA LEU A 43 -11.98 -8.82 2.04
C LEU A 43 -12.74 -9.03 0.72
N GLU A 44 -13.95 -9.58 0.77
CA GLU A 44 -14.83 -9.70 -0.40
C GLU A 44 -15.10 -8.35 -1.06
N GLY A 45 -15.28 -7.29 -0.26
CA GLY A 45 -15.44 -5.93 -0.77
C GLY A 45 -14.22 -5.44 -1.56
N VAL A 46 -13.01 -5.76 -1.10
CA VAL A 46 -11.76 -5.42 -1.79
C VAL A 46 -11.58 -6.28 -3.04
N ILE A 47 -11.82 -7.59 -2.94
CA ILE A 47 -11.76 -8.52 -4.08
C ILE A 47 -12.68 -8.08 -5.21
N ARG A 48 -13.92 -7.69 -4.87
CA ARG A 48 -14.90 -7.21 -5.85
C ARG A 48 -14.40 -5.98 -6.60
N ARG A 49 -13.69 -5.07 -5.93
CA ARG A 49 -13.06 -3.91 -6.59
C ARG A 49 -11.86 -4.31 -7.45
N MET A 50 -11.11 -5.33 -7.01
CA MET A 50 -9.98 -5.88 -7.77
C MET A 50 -10.38 -6.67 -9.02
N GLN A 51 -11.66 -7.02 -9.20
CA GLN A 51 -12.13 -7.67 -10.43
C GLN A 51 -12.10 -6.77 -11.67
N SER A 52 -12.09 -5.45 -11.47
CA SER A 52 -12.02 -4.47 -12.55
C SER A 52 -10.66 -3.78 -12.56
N ASP A 53 -9.83 -4.09 -13.55
CA ASP A 53 -8.51 -3.47 -13.72
C ASP A 53 -8.54 -1.95 -13.86
N LYS A 54 -9.71 -1.37 -14.17
CA LYS A 54 -9.89 0.08 -14.30
C LYS A 54 -10.05 0.77 -12.94
N ASP A 55 -10.59 0.07 -11.96
CA ASP A 55 -11.08 0.63 -10.69
C ASP A 55 -10.13 0.36 -9.51
N HIS A 56 -9.07 -0.42 -9.74
CA HIS A 56 -8.06 -0.70 -8.73
C HIS A 56 -6.63 -0.56 -9.27
N CYS A 57 -5.68 -0.35 -8.36
CA CYS A 57 -4.25 -0.39 -8.63
C CYS A 57 -3.56 -1.12 -7.48
N LEU A 58 -2.81 -2.17 -7.82
CA LEU A 58 -2.07 -2.99 -6.87
C LEU A 58 -0.60 -2.56 -6.87
N LEU A 59 -0.09 -2.24 -5.69
CA LEU A 59 1.28 -1.82 -5.45
C LEU A 59 1.93 -2.66 -4.35
N LEU A 60 3.25 -2.80 -4.43
CA LEU A 60 4.10 -3.36 -3.39
C LEU A 60 4.92 -2.25 -2.73
N ALA A 61 4.75 -2.04 -1.43
CA ALA A 61 5.58 -1.12 -0.66
C ALA A 61 6.74 -1.87 0.00
N LEU A 62 7.96 -1.45 -0.34
CA LEU A 62 9.21 -1.96 0.21
C LEU A 62 9.92 -0.83 0.96
N PRO A 63 10.68 -1.15 2.02
CA PRO A 63 11.52 -0.16 2.69
C PRO A 63 12.59 0.33 1.71
N CYS A 64 12.84 1.62 1.71
CA CYS A 64 13.93 2.24 0.96
C CYS A 64 14.67 3.22 1.88
N GLY A 65 15.95 3.43 1.61
CA GLY A 65 16.82 4.32 2.37
C GLY A 65 17.93 4.84 1.48
N ARG A 66 18.63 5.88 1.93
CA ARG A 66 19.71 6.52 1.17
C ARG A 66 20.98 5.68 1.09
N ASP A 67 21.18 4.84 2.10
CA ASP A 67 22.32 3.95 2.26
C ASP A 67 21.88 2.65 2.98
N PRO A 68 22.74 1.61 3.04
CA PRO A 68 22.37 0.34 3.68
C PRO A 68 21.97 0.44 5.16
N LEU A 69 22.52 1.41 5.90
CA LEU A 69 22.20 1.61 7.32
C LEU A 69 20.81 2.25 7.48
N ASP A 70 20.49 3.22 6.64
CA ASP A 70 19.16 3.81 6.57
C ASP A 70 18.13 2.77 6.10
N VAL A 71 18.43 1.96 5.09
CA VAL A 71 17.57 0.83 4.67
C VAL A 71 17.28 -0.09 5.86
N HIS A 72 18.30 -0.49 6.63
CA HIS A 72 18.10 -1.32 7.83
C HIS A 72 17.18 -0.64 8.86
N THR A 73 17.36 0.66 9.07
CA THR A 73 16.55 1.46 10.00
C THR A 73 15.10 1.55 9.53
N GLN A 74 14.86 1.84 8.25
CA GLN A 74 13.52 1.90 7.66
C GLN A 74 12.85 0.52 7.64
N THR A 75 13.58 -0.55 7.34
CA THR A 75 13.09 -1.93 7.45
C THR A 75 12.63 -2.23 8.87
N ARG A 76 13.42 -1.88 9.89
CA ARG A 76 13.05 -2.07 11.29
C ARG A 76 11.79 -1.27 11.64
N ALA A 77 11.73 0.00 11.25
CA ALA A 77 10.59 0.87 11.50
C ALA A 77 9.31 0.38 10.81
N LEU A 78 9.42 -0.13 9.57
CA LEU A 78 8.30 -0.73 8.83
C LEU A 78 7.78 -1.98 9.54
N LYS A 79 8.69 -2.87 9.96
CA LYS A 79 8.33 -4.11 10.67
C LYS A 79 7.67 -3.81 12.02
N SER A 80 8.31 -3.01 12.87
CA SER A 80 7.80 -2.76 14.23
C SER A 80 6.60 -1.80 14.26
N GLY A 81 6.61 -0.76 13.44
CA GLY A 81 5.61 0.30 13.46
C GLY A 81 4.35 -0.03 12.66
N PHE A 82 4.47 -0.75 11.54
CA PHE A 82 3.35 -1.03 10.65
C PHE A 82 2.98 -2.50 10.62
N ILE A 83 3.90 -3.37 10.21
CA ILE A 83 3.60 -4.80 9.99
C ILE A 83 3.12 -5.45 11.28
N ASN A 84 3.90 -5.37 12.36
CA ASN A 84 3.55 -5.97 13.65
C ASN A 84 2.24 -5.40 14.20
N TYR A 85 2.04 -4.08 14.09
CA TYR A 85 0.82 -3.43 14.57
C TYR A 85 -0.42 -3.92 13.80
N LEU A 86 -0.37 -3.92 12.48
CA LEU A 86 -1.49 -4.32 11.61
C LEU A 86 -1.80 -5.82 11.75
N GLN A 87 -0.78 -6.67 11.83
CA GLN A 87 -0.95 -8.09 12.10
C GLN A 87 -1.55 -8.34 13.49
N GLN A 88 -1.05 -7.69 14.54
CA GLN A 88 -1.60 -7.85 15.89
C GLN A 88 -3.07 -7.41 15.96
N LYS A 89 -3.43 -6.36 15.22
CA LYS A 89 -4.82 -5.88 15.14
C LYS A 89 -5.67 -6.66 14.14
N GLN A 90 -5.10 -7.62 13.42
CA GLN A 90 -5.76 -8.38 12.35
C GLN A 90 -6.51 -7.43 11.41
N ALA A 91 -5.82 -6.39 10.95
CA ALA A 91 -6.42 -5.30 10.19
C ALA A 91 -5.51 -4.82 9.06
N ALA A 92 -6.12 -4.29 8.00
CA ALA A 92 -5.47 -3.48 6.98
C ALA A 92 -5.55 -2.00 7.38
N GLY A 93 -4.51 -1.23 7.05
CA GLY A 93 -4.54 0.23 7.15
C GLY A 93 -5.42 0.84 6.06
N ILE A 94 -6.16 1.90 6.41
CA ILE A 94 -7.05 2.62 5.50
C ILE A 94 -6.66 4.08 5.42
N ILE A 95 -6.60 4.58 4.19
CA ILE A 95 -6.34 5.98 3.89
C ILE A 95 -7.34 6.45 2.84
N ASN A 96 -8.12 7.45 3.22
CA ASN A 96 -9.07 8.09 2.33
C ASN A 96 -8.39 9.30 1.69
N VAL A 97 -8.33 9.32 0.37
CA VAL A 97 -7.75 10.41 -0.40
C VAL A 97 -8.86 11.13 -1.15
N ALA A 98 -8.98 12.43 -0.90
CA ALA A 98 -9.86 13.32 -1.64
C ALA A 98 -9.12 13.94 -2.82
N ARG A 99 -9.82 14.18 -3.93
CA ARG A 99 -9.27 14.95 -5.03
C ARG A 99 -9.07 16.41 -4.62
N PRO A 100 -8.08 17.12 -5.18
CA PRO A 100 -7.91 18.55 -4.97
C PRO A 100 -9.23 19.29 -5.25
N GLY A 101 -9.69 20.10 -4.29
CA GLY A 101 -10.95 20.84 -4.40
C GLY A 101 -12.22 20.08 -3.99
N SER A 102 -12.11 18.81 -3.57
CA SER A 102 -13.23 18.04 -3.00
C SER A 102 -12.96 17.69 -1.54
N THR A 103 -14.02 17.68 -0.73
CA THR A 103 -13.98 17.16 0.66
C THR A 103 -14.38 15.69 0.74
N GLN A 104 -14.96 15.13 -0.33
CA GLN A 104 -15.38 13.74 -0.37
C GLN A 104 -14.23 12.82 -0.82
N PRO A 105 -14.06 11.65 -0.17
CA PRO A 105 -13.01 10.70 -0.55
C PRO A 105 -13.29 10.15 -1.95
N SER A 106 -12.34 10.34 -2.86
CA SER A 106 -12.42 9.80 -4.23
C SER A 106 -11.68 8.48 -4.37
N TYR A 107 -10.69 8.23 -3.52
CA TYR A 107 -9.88 7.02 -3.52
C TYR A 107 -9.67 6.51 -2.10
N VAL A 108 -9.55 5.19 -1.98
CA VAL A 108 -9.19 4.51 -0.72
C VAL A 108 -7.99 3.62 -0.95
N LEU A 109 -6.98 3.77 -0.11
CA LEU A 109 -5.82 2.89 -0.07
C LEU A 109 -6.01 1.88 1.06
N HIS A 110 -5.96 0.61 0.71
CA HIS A 110 -5.95 -0.51 1.63
C HIS A 110 -4.51 -1.02 1.75
N ILE A 111 -3.96 -0.94 2.96
CA ILE A 111 -2.56 -1.30 3.24
C ILE A 111 -2.58 -2.58 4.06
N PHE A 112 -2.30 -3.69 3.40
CA PHE A 112 -2.28 -5.00 4.02
C PHE A 112 -0.87 -5.31 4.54
N PRO A 113 -0.74 -5.77 5.80
CA PRO A 113 0.47 -6.45 6.22
C PRO A 113 0.63 -7.78 5.46
N PRO A 114 1.80 -8.44 5.56
CA PRO A 114 1.93 -9.83 5.16
C PRO A 114 0.87 -10.68 5.89
N CYS A 115 -0.06 -11.25 5.14
CA CYS A 115 -1.14 -12.12 5.61
C CYS A 115 -1.60 -13.01 4.45
N ASP A 116 -2.39 -14.05 4.74
CA ASP A 116 -2.84 -15.04 3.75
C ASP A 116 -3.45 -14.38 2.50
N PHE A 117 -4.32 -13.39 2.70
CA PHE A 117 -4.92 -12.61 1.62
C PHE A 117 -3.87 -11.92 0.74
N ALA A 118 -2.92 -11.21 1.35
CA ALA A 118 -1.88 -10.50 0.60
C ALA A 118 -0.95 -11.48 -0.12
N GLN A 119 -0.56 -12.57 0.54
CA GLN A 119 0.34 -13.57 -0.02
C GLN A 119 -0.28 -14.29 -1.22
N GLU A 120 -1.56 -14.69 -1.13
CA GLU A 120 -2.27 -15.34 -2.24
C GLU A 120 -2.37 -14.42 -3.47
N HIS A 121 -2.71 -13.14 -3.26
CA HIS A 121 -2.79 -12.18 -4.36
C HIS A 121 -1.42 -11.84 -4.95
N LEU A 122 -0.40 -11.65 -4.12
CA LEU A 122 0.96 -11.34 -4.59
C LEU A 122 1.60 -12.53 -5.32
N ALA A 123 1.45 -13.76 -4.83
CA ALA A 123 1.98 -14.95 -5.48
C ALA A 123 1.36 -15.18 -6.86
N ARG A 124 0.09 -14.78 -7.05
CA ARG A 124 -0.60 -14.87 -8.34
C ARG A 124 -0.13 -13.82 -9.34
N VAL A 125 0.19 -12.61 -8.87
CA VAL A 125 0.54 -11.47 -9.73
C VAL A 125 2.03 -11.41 -10.02
N SER A 126 2.89 -11.60 -9.02
CA SER A 126 4.34 -11.49 -9.15
C SER A 126 5.06 -12.31 -8.08
N PRO A 127 5.24 -13.64 -8.29
CA PRO A 127 5.91 -14.51 -7.33
C PRO A 127 7.37 -14.11 -7.09
N ASP A 128 8.09 -13.66 -8.14
CA ASP A 128 9.51 -13.30 -8.03
C ASP A 128 9.76 -12.12 -7.06
N LEU A 129 8.89 -11.10 -7.12
CA LEU A 129 8.97 -9.96 -6.21
C LEU A 129 8.56 -10.32 -4.79
N LEU A 130 7.65 -11.29 -4.61
CA LEU A 130 7.27 -11.76 -3.29
C LEU A 130 8.44 -12.46 -2.60
N ASP A 131 9.15 -13.34 -3.32
CA ASP A 131 10.32 -14.05 -2.79
C ASP A 131 11.43 -13.07 -2.40
N SER A 132 11.70 -12.07 -3.26
CA SER A 132 12.69 -11.03 -2.94
C SER A 132 12.28 -10.14 -1.76
N ALA A 133 10.99 -10.00 -1.49
CA ALA A 133 10.45 -9.08 -0.48
C ALA A 133 10.10 -9.77 0.86
N ALA A 134 10.13 -11.10 0.91
CA ALA A 134 9.77 -11.88 2.08
C ALA A 134 10.62 -11.51 3.30
N ASP A 135 11.93 -11.37 3.11
CA ASP A 135 12.87 -11.06 4.21
C ASP A 135 12.93 -9.57 4.56
N SER A 136 12.68 -8.67 3.60
CA SER A 136 12.82 -7.22 3.82
C SER A 136 11.64 -6.60 4.58
N GLY A 137 10.53 -7.32 4.71
CA GLY A 137 9.26 -6.76 5.19
C GLY A 137 8.60 -5.94 4.09
N HIS A 138 7.37 -6.30 3.72
CA HIS A 138 6.63 -5.65 2.65
C HIS A 138 5.20 -5.37 3.08
N LEU A 139 4.56 -4.44 2.40
CA LEU A 139 3.12 -4.19 2.52
C LEU A 139 2.50 -4.26 1.13
N MET A 140 1.36 -4.92 1.02
CA MET A 140 0.55 -4.89 -0.18
C MET A 140 -0.40 -3.69 -0.10
N VAL A 141 -0.37 -2.81 -1.11
CA VAL A 141 -1.21 -1.61 -1.15
C VAL A 141 -2.19 -1.72 -2.31
N VAL A 142 -3.49 -1.68 -2.02
CA VAL A 142 -4.55 -1.66 -3.02
C VAL A 142 -5.19 -0.28 -3.02
N VAL A 143 -4.98 0.48 -4.10
CA VAL A 143 -5.71 1.72 -4.35
C VAL A 143 -7.00 1.38 -5.07
N ALA A 144 -8.13 1.85 -4.58
CA ALA A 144 -9.42 1.69 -5.26
C ALA A 144 -10.15 3.03 -5.37
N SER A 145 -10.83 3.26 -6.49
CA SER A 145 -11.78 4.37 -6.61
C SER A 145 -13.05 4.10 -5.79
N VAL A 146 -13.63 5.17 -5.24
CA VAL A 146 -14.92 5.17 -4.53
C VAL A 146 -16.06 5.49 -5.49
#